data_AF-A0A6V7RN51-F1
#
_entry.id   AF-A0A6V7RN51-F1
#
_cell.length_a   1.000
_cell.length_b   1.000
_cell.length_c   1.000
_cell.angle_alpha   90.00
_cell.angle_beta   90.00
_cell.angle_gamma   90.00
#
_symmetry.space_group_name_H-M   'P 1'
#
loop_
_entity.id
_entity.type
_entity.pdbx_description
1 polymer ?
#
loop_
_entity_poly.entity_id
_entity_poly.type
_entity_poly.pdbx_seq_one_letter_code
_entity_poly.pdbx_strand_id
1 'polypeptide(L)'
;MYFLKKHILNIIICMLVFGVLSTVVNIFIPPSNTTYEEYYTLETTLEPNSIANLNIALAESVNEASDKVELVNVDGQANSDILNLTITTETGLDYESIKAEAMDVLSEEGFTTGEELSSKTYITENTELKMMIILFGLLIGGIVGIIRAAADNSISTEEDIEHYLNERTLGTF
;
A
#
# COMPACT_ATOMS: atom_id res chain seq x y z
N MET A 1 -20.59 -10.76 -32.52
CA MET A 1 -21.57 -10.37 -31.50
C MET A 1 -22.17 -11.58 -30.79
N TYR A 2 -22.48 -12.66 -31.52
CA TYR A 2 -22.98 -13.92 -30.96
C TYR A 2 -22.05 -14.58 -29.92
N PHE A 3 -20.76 -14.71 -30.22
CA PHE A 3 -19.75 -15.24 -29.29
C PHE A 3 -19.75 -14.54 -27.92
N LEU A 4 -19.78 -13.21 -27.92
CA LEU A 4 -19.83 -12.44 -26.69
C LEU A 4 -21.15 -12.70 -25.95
N LYS A 5 -22.29 -12.65 -26.65
CA LYS A 5 -23.62 -12.91 -26.05
C LYS A 5 -23.71 -14.29 -25.40
N LYS A 6 -23.11 -15.31 -26.00
CA LYS A 6 -23.11 -16.70 -25.50
C LYS A 6 -22.16 -16.92 -24.32
N HIS A 7 -20.95 -16.36 -24.38
CA HIS A 7 -19.88 -16.70 -23.42
C HIS A 7 -19.55 -15.61 -22.40
N ILE A 8 -20.18 -14.42 -22.47
CA ILE A 8 -19.88 -13.30 -21.58
C ILE A 8 -20.01 -13.68 -20.09
N LEU A 9 -21.01 -14.47 -19.73
CA LEU A 9 -21.19 -14.90 -18.34
C LEU A 9 -20.02 -15.76 -17.86
N ASN A 10 -19.57 -16.72 -18.67
CA ASN A 10 -18.43 -17.58 -18.34
C ASN A 10 -17.12 -16.79 -18.24
N ILE A 11 -16.95 -15.79 -19.10
CA ILE A 11 -15.80 -14.87 -19.07
C ILE A 11 -15.82 -14.05 -17.77
N ILE A 12 -16.98 -13.49 -17.38
CA ILE A 12 -17.14 -12.74 -16.13
C ILE A 12 -16.86 -13.64 -14.92
N ILE A 13 -17.35 -14.88 -14.91
CA ILE A 13 -17.08 -15.83 -13.82
C ILE A 13 -15.58 -16.07 -13.68
N CYS A 14 -14.86 -16.31 -14.79
CA CYS A 14 -13.41 -16.48 -14.75
C CYS A 14 -12.70 -15.22 -14.24
N MET A 15 -13.11 -14.04 -14.72
CA MET A 15 -12.59 -12.76 -14.24
C MET A 15 -12.77 -12.61 -12.72
N LEU A 16 -13.96 -12.88 -12.18
CA LEU A 16 -14.24 -12.78 -10.75
C LEU A 16 -13.44 -13.79 -9.92
N VAL A 17 -13.30 -15.04 -10.38
CA VAL A 17 -12.50 -16.05 -9.67
C VAL A 17 -11.05 -15.60 -9.53
N PHE A 18 -10.43 -15.11 -10.60
CA PHE A 18 -9.07 -14.58 -10.53
C PHE A 18 -8.99 -13.27 -9.74
N GLY A 19 -10.02 -12.43 -9.77
CA GLY A 19 -10.11 -11.25 -8.91
C GLY A 19 -10.05 -11.61 -7.42
N VAL A 20 -10.85 -12.60 -7.00
CA VAL A 20 -10.84 -13.11 -5.61
C VAL A 20 -9.48 -13.71 -5.24
N LEU A 21 -8.89 -14.51 -6.13
CA LEU A 21 -7.54 -15.07 -5.90
C LEU A 21 -6.51 -13.96 -5.72
N SER A 22 -6.54 -12.91 -6.54
CA SER A 22 -5.66 -11.76 -6.39
C SER A 22 -5.90 -10.99 -5.10
N THR A 23 -7.14 -10.89 -4.61
CA THR A 23 -7.42 -10.34 -3.28
C THR A 23 -6.78 -11.16 -2.16
N VAL A 24 -6.77 -12.49 -2.28
CA VAL A 24 -6.09 -13.37 -1.30
C VAL A 24 -4.58 -13.16 -1.34
N VAL A 25 -3.98 -13.08 -2.53
CA VAL A 25 -2.55 -12.77 -2.69
C VAL A 25 -2.21 -11.40 -2.07
N ASN A 26 -3.14 -10.46 -2.14
CA ASN A 26 -2.97 -9.10 -1.65
C ASN A 26 -2.74 -8.98 -0.13
N ILE A 27 -3.13 -10.01 0.63
CA ILE A 27 -2.93 -10.07 2.09
C ILE A 27 -1.43 -10.12 2.44
N PHE A 28 -0.60 -10.66 1.53
CA PHE A 28 0.84 -10.82 1.76
C PHE A 28 1.67 -9.63 1.30
N ILE A 29 1.05 -8.58 0.75
CA ILE A 29 1.77 -7.39 0.29
C ILE A 29 2.15 -6.55 1.51
N PRO A 30 3.45 -6.31 1.73
CA PRO A 30 3.88 -5.51 2.87
C PRO A 30 3.36 -4.08 2.76
N PRO A 31 3.17 -3.39 3.90
CA PRO A 31 2.89 -1.97 3.91
C PRO A 31 4.02 -1.17 3.22
N SER A 32 3.73 0.06 2.81
CA SER A 32 4.72 0.92 2.17
C SER A 32 5.73 1.45 3.19
N ASN A 33 5.24 1.95 4.32
CA ASN A 33 6.08 2.50 5.38
C ASN A 33 5.42 2.30 6.75
N THR A 34 6.23 2.51 7.78
CA THR A 34 5.80 2.55 9.18
C THR A 34 6.27 3.86 9.80
N THR A 35 5.35 4.60 10.39
CA THR A 35 5.61 5.86 11.10
C THR A 35 5.47 5.63 12.60
N TYR A 36 6.49 6.03 13.34
CA TYR A 36 6.56 6.02 14.79
C TYR A 36 6.45 7.47 15.27
N GLU A 37 5.45 7.76 16.11
CA GLU A 37 5.30 9.03 16.80
C GLU A 37 5.56 8.81 18.30
N GLU A 38 6.60 9.44 18.83
CA GLU A 38 6.99 9.34 20.23
C GLU A 38 7.04 10.72 20.88
N TYR A 39 6.49 10.84 22.08
CA TYR A 39 6.43 12.10 22.82
C TYR A 39 7.37 12.05 24.01
N TYR A 40 8.22 13.06 24.14
CA TYR A 40 9.21 13.18 25.21
C TYR A 40 9.01 14.46 25.99
N THR A 41 9.26 14.40 27.30
CA THR A 41 9.56 15.61 28.07
C THR A 41 11.00 16.05 27.80
N LEU A 42 11.25 17.34 27.89
CA LEU A 42 12.57 17.94 27.77
C LEU A 42 12.96 18.56 29.11
N GLU A 43 14.23 18.44 29.47
CA GLU A 43 14.76 19.16 30.64
C GLU A 43 14.88 20.67 30.39
N THR A 44 14.87 21.08 29.12
CA THR A 44 14.94 22.46 28.66
C THR A 44 13.71 22.84 27.86
N THR A 45 13.23 24.08 28.01
CA THR A 45 12.11 24.58 27.22
C THR A 45 12.51 24.81 25.77
N LEU A 46 11.65 24.46 24.83
CA LEU A 46 11.86 24.73 23.40
C LEU A 46 11.87 26.24 23.12
N GLU A 47 13.03 26.76 22.71
CA GLU A 47 13.15 28.15 22.28
C GLU A 47 12.49 28.38 20.90
N PRO A 48 12.11 29.63 20.58
CA PRO A 48 11.63 29.96 19.25
C PRO A 48 12.71 29.62 18.20
N ASN A 49 12.35 28.80 17.22
CA ASN A 49 13.19 28.26 16.14
C ASN A 49 14.07 27.03 16.47
N SER A 50 14.10 26.54 17.71
CA SER A 50 14.84 25.31 18.05
C SER A 50 14.37 24.10 17.22
N ILE A 51 13.06 23.97 17.01
CA ILE A 51 12.47 22.92 16.17
C ILE A 51 12.98 22.98 14.73
N ALA A 52 13.07 24.18 14.15
CA ALA A 52 13.55 24.34 12.78
C ALA A 52 15.02 23.94 12.65
N ASN A 53 15.86 24.33 13.60
CA ASN A 53 17.28 23.96 13.61
C ASN A 53 17.47 22.46 13.81
N LEU A 54 16.73 21.85 14.75
CA LEU A 54 16.73 20.40 14.96
C LEU A 54 16.33 19.63 13.71
N ASN A 55 15.30 20.09 12.99
CA ASN A 55 14.86 19.43 11.75
C ASN A 55 15.87 19.56 10.62
N ILE A 56 16.65 20.65 10.58
CA ILE A 56 17.77 20.77 9.64
C ILE A 56 18.87 19.78 10.02
N ALA A 57 19.24 19.70 11.29
CA ALA A 57 20.27 18.77 11.77
C ALA A 57 19.87 17.31 11.52
N LEU A 58 18.63 16.92 11.82
CA LEU A 58 18.08 15.60 11.56
C LEU A 58 17.99 15.29 10.06
N ALA A 59 17.71 16.29 9.22
CA ALA A 59 17.72 16.11 7.78
C ALA A 59 19.11 15.77 7.25
N GLU A 60 20.15 16.51 7.66
CA GLU A 60 21.52 16.30 7.21
C GLU A 60 22.14 15.01 7.77
N SER A 61 21.88 14.69 9.04
CA SER A 61 22.50 13.57 9.73
C SER A 61 21.79 12.23 9.52
N VAL A 62 20.45 12.21 9.49
CA VAL A 62 19.66 10.96 9.48
C VAL A 62 18.95 10.75 8.15
N ASN A 63 18.25 11.77 7.64
CA ASN A 63 17.44 11.62 6.43
C ASN A 63 18.29 11.52 5.16
N GLU A 64 19.36 12.31 5.05
CA GLU A 64 20.27 12.27 3.90
C GLU A 64 21.31 11.15 3.98
N ALA A 65 21.56 10.61 5.18
CA ALA A 65 22.55 9.54 5.38
C ALA A 65 22.03 8.15 5.00
N SER A 66 20.71 7.96 4.90
CA SER A 66 20.12 6.65 4.67
C SER A 66 18.93 6.72 3.69
N ASP A 67 19.07 6.05 2.55
CA ASP A 67 18.00 5.88 1.55
C ASP A 67 16.75 5.15 2.09
N LYS A 68 16.87 4.55 3.29
CA LYS A 68 15.87 3.71 3.94
C LYS A 68 15.02 4.46 4.97
N VAL A 69 15.47 5.65 5.34
CA VAL A 69 14.77 6.57 6.23
C VAL A 69 14.01 7.53 5.35
N GLU A 70 12.68 7.50 5.41
CA GLU A 70 11.87 8.39 4.58
C GLU A 70 11.79 9.78 5.22
N LEU A 71 11.66 9.83 6.55
CA LEU A 71 11.61 11.09 7.28
C LEU A 71 11.83 10.88 8.78
N VAL A 72 12.79 11.60 9.35
CA VAL A 72 12.89 11.88 10.78
C VAL A 72 12.69 13.37 10.99
N ASN A 73 11.77 13.72 11.88
CA ASN A 73 11.36 15.08 12.15
C ASN A 73 10.97 15.23 13.61
N VAL A 74 11.19 16.41 14.16
CA VAL A 74 10.68 16.81 15.47
C VAL A 74 9.67 17.94 15.33
N ASP A 75 8.69 17.94 16.21
CA ASP A 75 7.71 19.00 16.37
C ASP A 75 7.52 19.32 17.85
N GLY A 76 7.05 20.52 18.15
CA GLY A 76 6.87 20.97 19.51
C GLY A 76 6.34 22.39 19.56
N GLN A 77 5.59 22.69 20.62
CA GLN A 77 5.09 24.03 20.84
C GLN A 77 6.19 24.90 21.48
N ALA A 78 6.36 26.14 20.99
CA ALA A 78 7.32 27.06 21.59
C ALA A 78 7.00 27.32 23.07
N ASN A 79 8.04 27.32 23.92
CA ASN A 79 7.95 27.37 25.38
C ASN A 79 7.26 26.16 26.03
N SER A 80 7.10 25.06 25.30
CA SER A 80 6.72 23.76 25.85
C SER A 80 7.98 22.97 26.24
N ASP A 81 7.82 22.09 27.20
CA ASP A 81 8.76 21.03 27.57
C ASP A 81 8.43 19.71 26.86
N ILE A 82 7.49 19.70 25.90
CA ILE A 82 7.11 18.50 25.16
C ILE A 82 7.64 18.55 23.73
N LEU A 83 8.37 17.51 23.35
CA LEU A 83 8.85 17.24 21.99
C LEU A 83 8.11 16.03 21.41
N ASN A 84 7.64 16.13 20.17
CA ASN A 84 7.16 15.03 19.36
C ASN A 84 8.25 14.63 18.37
N LEU A 85 8.75 13.40 18.46
CA LEU A 85 9.66 12.80 17.49
C LEU A 85 8.86 11.90 16.55
N THR A 86 8.91 12.20 15.26
CA THR A 86 8.27 11.42 14.19
C THR A 86 9.34 10.77 13.33
N ILE A 87 9.33 9.44 13.25
CA ILE A 87 10.25 8.63 12.45
C ILE A 87 9.43 7.80 11.46
N THR A 88 9.61 8.02 10.16
CA THR A 88 9.02 7.23 9.08
C THR A 88 10.11 6.42 8.40
N THR A 89 9.90 5.10 8.36
CA THR A 89 10.85 4.12 7.82
C THR A 89 10.17 3.23 6.80
N GLU A 90 10.94 2.69 5.85
CA GLU A 90 10.45 1.56 5.06
C GLU A 90 10.07 0.37 5.95
N THR A 91 9.07 -0.39 5.53
CA THR A 91 8.56 -1.54 6.27
C THR A 91 9.66 -2.57 6.58
N GLY A 92 9.76 -2.96 7.86
CA GLY A 92 10.64 -4.03 8.31
C GLY A 92 12.05 -3.58 8.69
N LEU A 93 12.30 -2.27 8.78
CA LEU A 93 13.53 -1.71 9.32
C LEU A 93 13.51 -1.64 10.84
N ASP A 94 14.70 -1.77 11.42
CA ASP A 94 14.92 -1.61 12.85
C ASP A 94 14.92 -0.11 13.20
N TYR A 95 13.83 0.33 13.82
CA TYR A 95 13.63 1.73 14.17
C TYR A 95 14.53 2.19 15.34
N GLU A 96 14.99 1.26 16.19
CA GLU A 96 15.77 1.56 17.39
C GLU A 96 17.12 2.19 17.04
N SER A 97 17.74 1.74 15.96
CA SER A 97 19.00 2.30 15.48
C SER A 97 18.83 3.75 15.01
N ILE A 98 17.74 4.04 14.31
CA ILE A 98 17.41 5.39 13.80
C ILE A 98 17.01 6.31 14.95
N LYS A 99 16.27 5.78 15.93
CA LYS A 99 15.92 6.49 17.17
C LYS A 99 17.17 6.88 17.95
N ALA A 100 18.13 5.96 18.12
CA ALA A 100 19.38 6.25 18.80
C ALA A 100 20.15 7.39 18.12
N GLU A 101 20.25 7.37 16.80
CA GLU A 101 20.89 8.43 16.02
C GLU A 101 20.16 9.78 16.14
N ALA A 102 18.82 9.77 16.07
CA ALA A 102 18.02 10.98 16.28
C ALA A 102 18.19 11.55 17.70
N MET A 103 18.32 10.70 18.72
CA MET A 103 18.57 11.11 20.11
C MET A 103 19.98 11.67 20.32
N ASP A 104 20.98 11.13 19.62
CA ASP A 104 22.33 11.67 19.63
C ASP A 104 22.35 13.09 19.03
N VAL A 105 21.66 13.31 17.92
CA VAL A 105 21.51 14.64 17.29
C VAL A 105 20.81 15.64 18.22
N LEU A 106 19.71 15.21 18.86
CA LEU A 106 19.01 16.03 19.88
C LEU A 106 19.95 16.44 21.02
N SER A 107 20.80 15.51 21.48
CA SER A 107 21.76 15.75 22.56
C SER A 107 22.89 16.68 22.13
N GLU A 108 23.41 16.55 20.90
CA GLU A 108 24.42 17.45 20.33
C GLU A 108 23.90 18.90 20.22
N GLU A 109 22.62 19.07 19.86
CA GLU A 109 21.93 20.36 19.82
C GLU A 109 21.54 20.88 21.22
N GLY A 110 21.89 20.16 22.29
CA GLY A 110 21.72 20.59 23.68
C GLY A 110 20.35 20.26 24.29
N PHE A 111 19.55 19.40 23.65
CA PHE A 111 18.28 18.92 24.18
C PHE A 111 18.47 17.58 24.90
N THR A 112 18.16 17.56 26.19
CA THR A 112 18.12 16.31 26.97
C THR A 112 16.67 15.86 27.09
N THR A 113 16.37 14.68 26.56
CA THR A 113 15.05 14.05 26.63
C THR A 113 14.90 13.33 27.97
N GLY A 114 13.76 13.56 28.62
CA GLY A 114 13.35 12.95 29.88
C GLY A 114 12.55 11.67 29.65
N GLU A 115 11.40 11.54 30.32
CA GLU A 115 10.54 10.36 30.20
C GLU A 115 9.77 10.35 28.86
N GLU A 116 9.66 9.17 28.25
CA GLU A 116 8.73 8.93 27.15
C GLU A 116 7.29 8.97 27.70
N LEU A 117 6.52 9.95 27.24
CA LEU A 117 5.12 10.16 27.65
C LEU A 117 4.17 9.21 26.93
N SER A 118 4.44 8.94 25.64
CA SER A 118 3.60 8.11 24.79
C SER A 118 4.33 7.75 23.51
N SER A 119 4.05 6.56 23.00
CA SER A 119 4.43 6.10 21.66
C SER A 119 3.22 5.61 20.89
N LYS A 120 3.19 5.91 19.58
CA LYS A 120 2.18 5.44 18.64
C LYS A 120 2.86 4.96 17.37
N THR A 121 2.32 3.90 16.79
CA THR A 121 2.80 3.35 15.53
C THR A 121 1.68 3.35 14.51
N TYR A 122 1.97 3.88 13.33
CA TYR A 122 1.07 3.93 12.19
C TYR A 122 1.68 3.16 11.03
N ILE A 123 0.85 2.35 10.39
CA ILE A 123 1.26 1.55 9.24
C ILE A 123 0.50 2.09 8.02
N THR A 124 1.24 2.52 7.01
CA THR A 124 0.63 2.94 5.74
C THR A 124 0.62 1.75 4.79
N GLU A 125 -0.57 1.35 4.35
CA GLU A 125 -0.68 0.26 3.39
C GLU A 125 -0.31 0.72 1.97
N ASN A 126 0.32 -0.18 1.21
CA ASN A 126 0.66 0.04 -0.19
C ASN A 126 -0.57 -0.10 -1.12
N THR A 127 -1.56 0.79 -0.91
CA THR A 127 -2.88 0.71 -1.54
C THR A 127 -2.81 0.70 -3.07
N GLU A 128 -1.88 1.46 -3.65
CA GLU A 128 -1.68 1.51 -5.11
C GLU A 128 -1.22 0.15 -5.67
N LEU A 129 -0.19 -0.45 -5.08
CA LEU A 129 0.28 -1.78 -5.46
C LEU A 129 -0.82 -2.82 -5.26
N LYS A 130 -1.54 -2.73 -4.13
CA LYS A 130 -2.66 -3.61 -3.80
C LYS A 130 -3.76 -3.55 -4.87
N MET A 131 -4.08 -2.36 -5.37
CA MET A 131 -5.08 -2.18 -6.44
C MET A 131 -4.57 -2.69 -7.79
N MET A 132 -3.30 -2.46 -8.12
CA MET A 132 -2.71 -2.97 -9.37
C MET A 132 -2.76 -4.51 -9.43
N ILE A 133 -2.43 -5.20 -8.34
CA ILE A 133 -2.47 -6.67 -8.28
C ILE A 133 -3.86 -7.22 -8.55
N ILE A 134 -4.90 -6.59 -7.98
CA ILE A 134 -6.29 -6.97 -8.23
C ILE A 134 -6.64 -6.74 -9.71
N LEU A 135 -6.25 -5.59 -10.28
CA LEU A 135 -6.50 -5.28 -11.68
C LEU A 135 -5.82 -6.30 -12.62
N PHE A 136 -4.56 -6.65 -12.37
CA PHE A 136 -3.86 -7.68 -13.13
C PHE A 136 -4.54 -9.04 -13.00
N GLY A 137 -5.02 -9.41 -11.81
CA GLY A 137 -5.82 -10.60 -11.59
C GLY A 137 -7.06 -10.66 -12.48
N LEU A 138 -7.85 -9.57 -12.48
CA LEU A 138 -9.05 -9.46 -13.31
C LEU A 138 -8.72 -9.57 -14.81
N LEU A 139 -7.62 -8.93 -15.27
CA LEU A 139 -7.18 -9.02 -16.66
C LEU A 139 -6.80 -10.45 -17.05
N ILE A 140 -6.01 -11.13 -16.21
CA ILE A 140 -5.62 -12.54 -16.44
C ILE A 140 -6.88 -13.42 -16.48
N GLY A 141 -7.81 -13.25 -15.55
CA GLY A 141 -9.07 -13.99 -15.53
C GLY A 141 -9.93 -13.74 -16.77
N GLY A 142 -9.93 -12.51 -17.29
CA GLY A 142 -10.57 -12.16 -18.56
C GLY A 142 -9.94 -12.89 -19.75
N ILE A 143 -8.61 -12.89 -19.86
CA ILE A 143 -7.88 -13.60 -20.93
C ILE A 143 -8.16 -15.10 -20.86
N VAL A 144 -8.06 -15.71 -19.68
CA VAL A 144 -8.33 -17.14 -19.46
C VAL A 144 -9.79 -17.46 -19.80
N GLY A 145 -10.73 -16.60 -19.41
CA GLY A 145 -12.14 -16.72 -19.76
C GLY A 145 -12.39 -16.71 -21.26
N ILE A 146 -11.73 -15.80 -22.00
CA ILE A 146 -11.82 -15.72 -23.47
C ILE A 146 -11.25 -16.98 -24.13
N ILE A 147 -10.08 -17.45 -23.69
CA ILE A 147 -9.47 -18.68 -24.24
C ILE A 147 -10.39 -19.87 -24.01
N ARG A 148 -10.95 -20.01 -22.79
CA ARG A 148 -11.87 -21.09 -22.46
C ARG A 148 -13.16 -21.01 -23.27
N ALA A 149 -13.69 -19.81 -23.47
CA ALA A 149 -14.85 -19.58 -24.33
C ALA A 149 -14.57 -19.91 -25.80
N ALA A 150 -13.38 -19.58 -26.32
CA ALA A 150 -12.97 -19.92 -27.68
C ALA A 150 -12.76 -21.43 -27.89
N ALA A 151 -12.38 -22.15 -26.85
CA ALA A 151 -12.24 -23.61 -26.87
C ALA A 151 -13.58 -24.35 -26.63
N ASP A 152 -14.65 -23.63 -26.27
CA ASP A 152 -15.96 -24.21 -26.00
C ASP A 152 -16.75 -24.41 -27.30
N ASN A 153 -16.75 -25.65 -27.79
CA ASN A 153 -17.48 -26.07 -28.99
C ASN A 153 -18.89 -26.62 -28.68
N SER A 154 -19.44 -26.34 -27.50
CA SER A 154 -20.77 -26.84 -27.14
C SER A 154 -21.87 -26.15 -27.96
N ILE A 155 -22.80 -26.94 -28.52
CA ILE A 155 -24.01 -26.44 -29.17
C ILE A 155 -25.12 -26.50 -28.12
N SER A 156 -25.64 -25.35 -27.71
CA SER A 156 -26.54 -25.24 -26.56
C SER A 156 -27.87 -24.53 -26.88
N THR A 157 -27.93 -23.80 -28.00
CA THR A 157 -29.10 -22.99 -28.38
C THR A 157 -29.44 -23.17 -29.87
N GLU A 158 -30.67 -22.85 -30.28
CA GLU A 158 -31.06 -22.85 -31.71
C GLU A 158 -30.20 -21.88 -32.53
N GLU A 159 -29.82 -20.75 -31.93
CA GLU A 159 -28.90 -19.78 -32.51
C GLU A 159 -27.48 -20.37 -32.71
N ASP A 160 -27.08 -21.39 -31.93
CA ASP A 160 -25.82 -22.14 -32.13
C ASP A 160 -25.91 -23.06 -33.34
N ILE A 161 -27.07 -23.69 -33.56
CA ILE A 161 -27.31 -24.59 -34.70
C ILE A 161 -27.27 -23.78 -35.99
N GLU A 162 -27.96 -22.65 -36.04
CA GLU A 162 -27.95 -21.77 -37.21
C GLU A 162 -26.54 -21.22 -37.48
N HIS A 163 -25.76 -20.88 -36.44
CA HIS A 163 -24.45 -20.28 -36.61
C HIS A 163 -23.31 -21.28 -36.94
N TYR A 164 -23.32 -22.47 -36.33
CA TYR A 164 -22.23 -23.46 -36.49
C TYR A 164 -22.53 -24.54 -37.53
N LEU A 165 -23.80 -24.89 -37.76
CA LEU A 165 -24.20 -25.93 -38.71
C LEU A 165 -24.77 -25.34 -40.01
N ASN A 166 -25.01 -24.01 -40.05
CA ASN A 166 -25.60 -23.30 -41.18
C ASN A 166 -26.97 -23.86 -41.61
N GLU A 167 -27.65 -24.53 -40.67
CA GLU A 167 -28.99 -25.08 -40.83
C GLU A 167 -29.99 -24.06 -40.31
N ARG A 168 -30.90 -23.58 -41.16
CA ARG A 168 -32.06 -22.80 -40.70
C ARG A 168 -32.92 -23.71 -39.83
N THR A 169 -33.00 -23.41 -38.54
CA THR A 169 -33.95 -24.08 -37.65
C THR A 169 -35.36 -23.78 -38.14
N LEU A 170 -36.10 -24.84 -38.48
CA LEU A 170 -37.53 -24.76 -38.77
C LEU A 170 -38.20 -24.16 -37.54
N GLY A 171 -38.74 -22.94 -37.69
CA GLY A 171 -39.44 -22.25 -36.63
C GLY A 171 -40.48 -23.15 -35.96
N THR A 172 -40.57 -23.03 -34.64
CA THR A 172 -41.60 -23.60 -33.77
C THR A 172 -42.94 -23.81 -34.48
N PHE A 173 -43.41 -25.06 -34.50
CA PHE A 173 -44.80 -25.41 -34.82
C PHE A 173 -45.77 -24.91 -33.75
#